data_AF-A0A658NFH5-F1
#
_entry.id   AF-A0A658NFH5-F1
#
_cell.length_a   1.000
_cell.length_b   1.000
_cell.length_c   1.000
_cell.angle_alpha   90.00
_cell.angle_beta   90.00
_cell.angle_gamma   90.00
#
_symmetry.space_group_name_H-M   'P 1'
#
loop_
_entity.id
_entity.type
_entity.pdbx_description
1 polymer ?
#
loop_
_entity_poly.entity_id
_entity_poly.type
_entity_poly.pdbx_seq_one_letter_code
_entity_poly.pdbx_strand_id
1 'polypeptide(L)' 'VCLLIDDIVDTAGTLTNAAVALKDAGAQRVLACCTHPVLSGPAIKRINASPLEELVVTDTIPLAGEALECGKITVL' A
#
# COMPACT_ATOMS: atom_id res chain seq x y z
N VAL A 1 13.60 -5.58 7.70
CA VAL A 1 12.38 -4.81 7.38
C VAL A 1 12.67 -4.01 6.12
N CYS A 2 11.78 -4.03 5.13
CA CYS A 2 11.90 -3.24 3.91
C CYS A 2 10.78 -2.19 3.88
N LEU A 3 11.12 -0.97 3.48
CA LEU A 3 10.18 0.13 3.33
C LEU A 3 10.14 0.55 1.85
N LEU A 4 8.98 0.44 1.24
CA LEU A 4 8.69 0.98 -0.09
C LEU A 4 8.24 2.44 0.07
N ILE A 5 8.80 3.34 -0.71
CA ILE A 5 8.46 4.76 -0.69
C ILE A 5 8.09 5.15 -2.11
N ASP A 6 6.92 5.75 -2.27
CA ASP A 6 6.45 6.28 -3.54
C ASP A 6 5.81 7.66 -3.30
N ASP A 7 5.68 8.47 -4.34
CA ASP A 7 4.91 9.72 -4.24
C ASP A 7 3.40 9.44 -4.33
N ILE A 8 3.01 8.48 -5.16
CA ILE A 8 1.60 8.19 -5.48
C ILE A 8 1.32 6.69 -5.53
N VAL A 9 0.16 6.27 -5.01
CA VAL A 9 -0.33 4.90 -5.21
C VAL A 9 -1.70 4.97 -5.88
N ASP A 10 -1.74 4.61 -7.17
CA ASP A 10 -2.96 4.55 -7.96
C ASP A 10 -3.60 3.16 -7.93
N THR A 11 -3.30 2.27 -8.87
CA THR A 11 -3.91 0.92 -8.89
C THR A 11 -3.24 -0.09 -7.94
N ALA A 12 -2.23 0.34 -7.17
CA ALA A 12 -1.38 -0.46 -6.29
C ALA A 12 -0.62 -1.65 -6.93
N GLY A 13 -0.69 -1.86 -8.25
CA GLY A 13 -0.06 -3.02 -8.90
C GLY A 13 1.45 -3.09 -8.74
N THR A 14 2.16 -1.99 -9.01
CA THR A 14 3.61 -1.89 -8.85
C THR A 14 4.02 -2.11 -7.39
N LEU A 15 3.31 -1.45 -6.47
CA LEU A 15 3.57 -1.55 -5.03
C LEU A 15 3.45 -3.00 -4.52
N THR A 16 2.37 -3.69 -4.85
CA THR A 16 2.15 -5.07 -4.37
C THR A 16 3.11 -6.06 -5.01
N ASN A 17 3.47 -5.89 -6.28
CA ASN A 17 4.47 -6.72 -6.94
C ASN A 17 5.86 -6.54 -6.31
N ALA A 18 6.25 -5.31 -6.00
CA ALA A 18 7.48 -5.01 -5.28
C ALA A 18 7.46 -5.64 -3.87
N ALA A 19 6.32 -5.59 -3.18
CA ALA A 19 6.18 -6.23 -1.87
C ALA A 19 6.35 -7.76 -1.92
N VAL A 20 5.82 -8.41 -2.95
CA VAL A 20 6.04 -9.85 -3.21
C VAL A 20 7.52 -10.13 -3.48
N ALA A 21 8.16 -9.38 -4.39
CA ALA A 21 9.57 -9.58 -4.71
C ALA A 21 10.48 -9.41 -3.47
N LEU A 22 10.18 -8.44 -2.60
CA LEU A 22 10.90 -8.25 -1.35
C LEU A 22 10.70 -9.42 -0.38
N LYS A 23 9.47 -9.94 -0.23
CA LYS A 23 9.22 -11.13 0.58
C LYS A 23 9.98 -12.35 0.05
N ASP A 24 9.95 -12.58 -1.26
CA ASP A 24 10.64 -13.71 -1.90
C ASP A 24 12.16 -13.59 -1.73
N ALA A 25 12.70 -12.37 -1.67
CA ALA A 25 14.09 -12.08 -1.35
C ALA A 25 14.45 -12.21 0.14
N GLY A 26 13.52 -12.66 0.99
CA GLY A 26 13.77 -12.92 2.42
C GLY A 26 13.44 -11.75 3.36
N ALA A 27 12.71 -10.73 2.89
CA ALA A 27 12.28 -9.64 3.77
C ALA A 27 11.34 -10.14 4.88
N GLN A 28 11.76 -9.99 6.14
CA GLN A 28 10.92 -10.38 7.28
C GLN A 28 9.61 -9.57 7.34
N ARG A 29 9.65 -8.30 6.97
CA ARG A 29 8.51 -7.37 7.00
C ARG A 29 8.61 -6.41 5.81
N VAL A 30 7.46 -6.09 5.20
CA VAL A 30 7.38 -5.11 4.11
C VAL A 30 6.31 -4.08 4.46
N LEU A 31 6.73 -2.83 4.48
CA LEU A 31 5.91 -1.65 4.75
C LEU A 31 5.97 -0.73 3.52
N ALA A 32 4.98 0.13 3.38
CA ALA A 32 4.98 1.15 2.34
C ALA A 32 4.51 2.49 2.87
N CYS A 33 4.95 3.56 2.24
CA CYS A 33 4.32 4.87 2.38
C CYS A 33 4.19 5.60 1.05
N CYS A 34 3.15 6.42 0.93
CA CYS A 34 3.03 7.36 -0.18
C CYS A 34 2.37 8.67 0.24
N THR A 35 2.65 9.73 -0.51
CA THR A 35 2.01 11.03 -0.30
C THR A 35 0.57 10.99 -0.78
N HIS A 36 0.32 10.55 -2.00
CA HIS A 36 -0.99 10.67 -2.65
C HIS A 36 -1.70 9.31 -2.82
N PRO A 37 -2.70 8.98 -1.97
CA PRO A 37 -3.41 7.71 -2.05
C PRO A 37 -4.58 7.76 -3.05
N VAL A 38 -4.30 7.72 -4.35
CA VAL A 38 -5.36 7.67 -5.38
C VAL A 38 -6.19 6.39 -5.28
N LEU A 39 -5.55 5.25 -5.01
CA LEU A 39 -6.17 3.95 -4.68
C LEU A 39 -7.32 3.54 -5.63
N SER A 40 -7.14 3.70 -6.93
CA SER A 40 -8.20 3.44 -7.91
C SER A 40 -8.37 1.96 -8.25
N GLY A 41 -9.56 1.63 -8.76
CA GLY A 41 -9.87 0.32 -9.32
C GLY A 41 -9.61 -0.82 -8.32
N PRO A 42 -8.72 -1.78 -8.63
CA PRO A 42 -8.48 -2.95 -7.78
C PRO A 42 -7.49 -2.69 -6.62
N ALA A 43 -7.10 -1.44 -6.35
CA ALA A 43 -6.04 -1.12 -5.40
C ALA A 43 -6.23 -1.75 -4.02
N ILE A 44 -7.41 -1.55 -3.40
CA ILE A 44 -7.69 -2.08 -2.05
C ILE A 44 -7.65 -3.60 -2.02
N LYS A 45 -8.22 -4.26 -3.04
CA LYS A 45 -8.19 -5.72 -3.18
C LYS A 45 -6.75 -6.24 -3.29
N ARG A 46 -5.91 -5.56 -4.06
CA ARG A 46 -4.48 -5.90 -4.20
C ARG A 46 -3.73 -5.71 -2.88
N ILE A 47 -3.90 -4.58 -2.21
CA ILE A 47 -3.26 -4.29 -0.92
C ILE A 47 -3.62 -5.37 0.11
N ASN A 48 -4.91 -5.70 0.23
CA ASN A 48 -5.38 -6.72 1.15
C ASN A 48 -4.80 -8.12 0.84
N ALA A 49 -4.73 -8.49 -0.44
CA ALA A 49 -4.16 -9.78 -0.87
C ALA A 49 -2.62 -9.83 -0.86
N SER A 50 -1.95 -8.68 -0.78
CA SER A 50 -0.49 -8.58 -0.84
C SER A 50 0.19 -8.94 0.50
N PRO A 51 1.50 -9.23 0.50
CA PRO A 51 2.27 -9.41 1.72
C PRO A 51 2.63 -8.10 2.43
N LEU A 52 2.13 -6.96 1.95
CA LEU A 52 2.31 -5.68 2.62
C LEU A 52 1.64 -5.72 3.99
N GLU A 53 2.37 -5.31 5.03
CA GLU A 53 1.85 -5.25 6.40
C GLU A 53 1.10 -3.94 6.65
N GLU A 54 1.62 -2.82 6.14
CA GLU A 54 1.05 -1.49 6.35
C GLU A 54 1.37 -0.59 5.16
N LEU A 55 0.41 0.24 4.78
CA LEU A 55 0.53 1.35 3.85
C LEU A 55 0.20 2.65 4.58
N VAL A 56 1.22 3.45 4.87
CA VAL A 56 1.06 4.77 5.49
C VAL A 56 0.83 5.82 4.40
N VAL A 57 -0.23 6.60 4.51
CA VAL A 57 -0.60 7.61 3.51
C VAL A 57 -0.86 8.95 4.16
N THR A 58 -0.77 10.03 3.38
CA THR A 58 -1.26 11.35 3.85
C THR A 58 -2.71 11.57 3.44
N ASP A 59 -3.34 12.58 4.03
CA ASP A 59 -4.71 13.02 3.74
C ASP A 59 -4.84 13.90 2.48
N THR A 60 -3.79 14.04 1.68
CA THR A 60 -3.81 14.85 0.44
C THR A 60 -4.89 14.41 -0.55
N ILE A 61 -5.32 13.14 -0.48
CA ILE A 61 -6.53 12.64 -1.11
C ILE A 61 -7.37 11.93 -0.03
N PRO A 62 -8.58 12.42 0.29
CA PRO A 62 -9.44 11.78 1.28
C PRO A 62 -9.78 10.34 0.89
N LEU A 63 -9.65 9.42 1.85
CA LEU A 63 -10.07 8.03 1.65
C LEU A 63 -11.60 7.94 1.54
N ALA A 64 -12.07 7.01 0.72
CA ALA A 64 -13.50 6.72 0.55
C ALA A 64 -13.74 5.23 0.29
N GLY A 65 -14.97 4.77 0.57
CA GLY A 65 -15.40 3.40 0.29
C GLY A 65 -14.53 2.34 0.98
N GLU A 66 -14.14 1.30 0.24
CA GLU A 66 -13.33 0.19 0.76
C GLU A 66 -11.99 0.64 1.40
N ALA A 67 -11.46 1.81 1.01
CA ALA A 67 -10.22 2.33 1.56
C ALA A 67 -10.32 2.70 3.05
N LEU A 68 -11.50 3.16 3.51
CA LEU A 68 -11.74 3.49 4.93
C LEU A 68 -11.78 2.26 5.82
N GLU A 69 -12.15 1.11 5.25
CA GLU A 69 -12.27 -0.16 5.96
C GLU A 69 -11.01 -1.04 5.82
N CYS A 70 -10.01 -0.59 5.06
CA CYS A 70 -8.79 -1.34 4.85
C CYS A 70 -7.88 -1.26 6.09
N GLY A 71 -7.87 -2.31 6.89
CA GLY A 71 -7.06 -2.40 8.12
C GLY A 71 -5.54 -2.40 7.92
N LYS A 72 -5.05 -2.31 6.68
CA LYS A 72 -3.63 -2.13 6.36
C LYS A 72 -3.25 -0.67 6.08
N ILE A 73 -4.22 0.24 5.98
CA ILE A 73 -3.96 1.65 5.66
C ILE A 73 -3.98 2.48 6.94
N THR A 74 -2.94 3.28 7.13
CA THR A 74 -2.84 4.25 8.22
C THR A 74 -2.72 5.64 7.59
N VAL A 75 -3.59 6.57 7.99
CA VAL A 75 -3.55 7.97 7.54
C VAL A 75 -2.80 8.81 8.57
N LEU A 76 -1.84 9.63 8.11
CA LEU A 76 -1.14 10.64 8.91
C LEU A 76 -1.87 11.98 8.93
#